data_AF-A0A0E0MGQ7-F1
#
_entry.id   AF-A0A0E0MGQ7-F1
#
_cell.length_a   1.000
_cell.length_b   1.000
_cell.length_c   1.000
_cell.angle_alpha   90.00
_cell.angle_beta   90.00
_cell.angle_gamma   90.00
#
_symmetry.space_group_name_H-M   'P 1'
#
loop_
_entity.id
_entity.type
_entity.pdbx_description
1 polymer ?
#
loop_
_entity_poly.entity_id
_entity_poly.type
_entity_poly.pdbx_seq_one_letter_code
_entity_poly.pdbx_strand_id
1 'polypeptide(L)'
;MKRRKQQDLMKREDHDDEEISTEDHVDGNEINPMGQVPAIIDGRFRLYPADLFTRAKLEAILDWHHTNLRRGAATFILNTVLAPSLGLPSSPEAAKEAEKVQFRSLGMIESMWLKGEAKFLLGNPQLSIADLSLLSGGEQHLKIITRNRE
;
A
#
# COMPACT_ATOMS: atom_id res chain seq x y z
N MET A 1 60.69 -0.29 5.20
CA MET A 1 59.73 0.62 5.87
C MET A 1 58.31 0.63 5.28
N LYS A 2 58.05 0.12 4.06
CA LYS A 2 56.72 0.13 3.43
C LYS A 2 55.78 -1.06 3.75
N ARG A 3 56.28 -2.17 4.32
CA ARG A 3 55.46 -3.35 4.63
C ARG A 3 54.68 -3.26 5.95
N ARG A 4 55.16 -2.50 6.94
CA ARG A 4 54.47 -2.32 8.23
C ARG A 4 53.19 -1.47 8.11
N LYS A 5 53.22 -0.41 7.31
CA LYS A 5 52.04 0.44 7.07
C LYS A 5 50.89 -0.27 6.34
N GLN A 6 51.17 -1.27 5.49
CA GLN A 6 50.10 -2.06 4.86
C GLN A 6 49.51 -3.11 5.81
N GLN A 7 50.30 -3.68 6.72
CA GLN A 7 49.77 -4.59 7.74
C GLN A 7 48.93 -3.86 8.80
N ASP A 8 49.24 -2.60 9.11
CA ASP A 8 48.42 -1.77 10.00
C ASP A 8 47.14 -1.22 9.32
N LEU A 9 47.11 -1.17 7.98
CA LEU A 9 45.94 -0.75 7.20
C LEU A 9 44.95 -1.91 6.99
N MET A 10 45.43 -3.16 7.01
CA MET A 10 44.61 -4.38 6.90
C MET A 10 43.97 -4.82 8.23
N LYS A 11 44.21 -4.11 9.34
CA LYS A 11 43.62 -4.38 10.66
C LYS A 11 42.58 -3.35 11.10
N ARG A 12 42.00 -2.60 10.16
CA ARG A 12 40.94 -1.62 10.43
C ARG A 12 39.73 -1.78 9.52
N GLU A 13 39.46 -3.02 9.14
CA GLU A 13 38.19 -3.44 8.54
C GLU A 13 37.63 -4.61 9.35
N ASP A 14 37.73 -4.52 10.67
CA ASP A 14 36.73 -5.15 11.52
C ASP A 14 35.57 -4.15 11.50
N HIS A 15 34.78 -4.18 10.41
CA HIS A 15 33.42 -3.69 10.52
C HIS A 15 32.79 -4.58 11.58
N ASP A 16 32.36 -3.96 12.67
CA ASP A 16 31.35 -4.53 13.53
C ASP A 16 30.12 -4.74 12.64
N ASP A 17 30.11 -5.83 11.89
CA ASP A 17 28.88 -6.48 11.50
C ASP A 17 28.25 -6.86 12.84
N GLU A 18 27.45 -5.94 13.39
CA GLU A 18 26.46 -6.27 14.41
C GLU A 18 25.69 -7.47 13.83
N GLU A 19 26.13 -8.65 14.23
CA GLU A 19 25.42 -9.89 14.03
C GLU A 19 24.06 -9.64 14.68
N ILE A 20 23.06 -9.31 13.85
CA ILE A 20 21.69 -9.09 14.29
C ILE A 20 21.33 -10.35 15.07
N SER A 21 21.28 -10.21 16.39
CA SER A 21 21.03 -11.31 17.30
C SER A 21 19.72 -11.95 16.89
N THR A 22 19.77 -13.22 16.51
CA THR A 22 18.61 -14.02 16.09
C THR A 22 17.58 -14.23 17.21
N GLU A 23 17.77 -13.61 18.37
CA GLU A 23 16.95 -13.73 19.58
C GLU A 23 15.75 -12.76 19.61
N ASP A 24 15.72 -11.71 18.77
CA ASP A 24 14.57 -10.79 18.64
C ASP A 24 13.70 -11.08 17.40
N HIS A 25 13.69 -12.33 16.93
CA HIS A 25 12.82 -12.73 15.82
C HIS A 25 11.37 -12.79 16.31
N VAL A 26 10.65 -11.67 16.17
CA VAL A 26 9.20 -11.62 16.36
C VAL A 26 8.56 -12.54 15.34
N ASP A 27 7.79 -13.53 15.79
CA ASP A 27 7.09 -14.46 14.91
C ASP A 27 6.22 -13.67 13.92
N GLY A 28 6.37 -13.95 12.63
CA GLY A 28 5.56 -13.34 11.58
C GLY A 28 4.05 -13.49 11.82
N ASN A 29 3.63 -14.54 12.53
CA ASN A 29 2.24 -14.72 12.97
C ASN A 29 1.83 -13.82 14.14
N GLU A 30 2.76 -13.36 14.98
CA GLU A 30 2.49 -12.32 15.97
C GLU A 30 2.36 -10.93 15.34
N ILE A 31 3.02 -10.72 14.20
CA ILE A 31 2.94 -9.49 13.41
C ILE A 31 1.68 -9.47 12.54
N ASN A 32 1.50 -10.53 11.75
CA ASN A 32 0.33 -10.79 10.95
C ASN A 32 -0.18 -12.21 11.23
N PRO A 33 -1.19 -12.37 12.09
CA PRO A 33 -1.74 -13.69 12.42
C PRO A 33 -2.45 -14.39 11.26
N MET A 34 -2.52 -13.77 10.08
CA MET A 34 -2.91 -14.45 8.84
C MET A 34 -1.75 -15.17 8.15
N GLY A 35 -0.51 -14.99 8.62
CA GLY A 35 0.69 -15.54 7.96
C GLY A 35 0.95 -14.97 6.56
N GLN A 36 0.42 -13.77 6.28
CA GLN A 36 0.53 -13.11 4.98
C GLN A 36 1.49 -11.91 5.02
N VAL A 37 2.06 -11.55 3.88
CA VAL A 37 2.85 -10.33 3.71
C VAL A 37 2.00 -9.21 3.09
N PRO A 38 2.30 -7.92 3.37
CA PRO A 38 3.39 -7.44 4.22
C PRO A 38 3.09 -7.59 5.72
N ALA A 39 4.09 -8.02 6.49
CA ALA A 39 4.07 -8.09 7.95
C ALA A 39 5.10 -7.08 8.49
N ILE A 40 4.63 -5.96 9.04
CA ILE A 40 5.50 -4.86 9.49
C ILE A 40 5.12 -4.46 10.93
N ILE A 41 6.13 -4.40 11.80
CA ILE A 41 6.09 -3.75 13.10
C ILE A 41 7.23 -2.74 13.16
N ASP A 42 6.92 -1.52 13.59
CA ASP A 42 7.92 -0.49 13.94
C ASP A 42 7.56 0.11 15.31
N GLY A 43 8.26 -0.32 16.35
CA GLY A 43 7.91 0.00 17.74
C GLY A 43 6.49 -0.42 18.11
N ARG A 44 5.59 0.55 18.34
CA ARG A 44 4.17 0.29 18.65
C ARG A 44 3.27 0.27 17.42
N PHE A 45 3.80 0.59 16.25
CA PHE A 45 3.04 0.63 15.00
C PHE A 45 2.78 -0.79 14.49
N ARG A 46 1.52 -1.09 14.15
CA ARG A 46 1.08 -2.38 13.57
C ARG A 46 0.07 -2.14 12.47
N LEU A 47 0.32 -2.70 11.28
CA LEU A 47 -0.62 -2.64 10.15
C LEU A 47 -1.90 -3.47 10.38
N TYR A 48 -1.79 -4.52 11.20
CA TYR A 48 -2.89 -5.39 11.59
C TYR A 48 -3.21 -5.22 13.09
N PRO A 49 -4.37 -4.65 13.45
CA PRO A 49 -4.81 -4.57 14.83
C PRO A 49 -4.97 -5.96 15.45
N ALA A 50 -4.70 -6.09 16.75
CA ALA A 50 -4.90 -7.33 17.51
C ALA A 50 -6.39 -7.66 17.71
N ASP A 51 -7.23 -6.63 17.85
CA ASP A 51 -8.69 -6.80 18.03
C ASP A 51 -9.34 -7.43 16.80
N LEU A 52 -10.02 -8.56 17.03
CA LEU A 52 -10.61 -9.38 15.96
C LEU A 52 -11.75 -8.66 15.24
N PHE A 53 -12.57 -7.87 15.94
CA PHE A 53 -13.67 -7.14 15.32
C PHE A 53 -13.15 -6.03 14.38
N THR A 54 -12.13 -5.30 14.81
CA THR A 54 -11.45 -4.30 13.99
C THR A 54 -10.81 -4.94 12.78
N ARG A 55 -10.11 -6.08 12.96
CA ARG A 55 -9.51 -6.82 11.86
C ARG A 55 -10.55 -7.30 10.84
N ALA A 56 -11.66 -7.88 11.27
CA ALA A 56 -12.72 -8.34 10.38
C ALA A 56 -13.31 -7.20 9.53
N LYS A 57 -13.41 -5.99 10.07
CA LYS A 57 -13.85 -4.81 9.30
C LYS A 57 -12.80 -4.35 8.29
N LEU A 58 -11.52 -4.41 8.63
CA LEU A 58 -10.43 -4.11 7.70
C LEU A 58 -10.41 -5.12 6.55
N GLU A 59 -10.57 -6.41 6.84
CA GLU A 59 -10.69 -7.46 5.82
C GLU A 59 -11.86 -7.21 4.87
N ALA A 60 -13.03 -6.82 5.40
CA ALA A 60 -14.18 -6.46 4.56
C ALA A 60 -13.87 -5.29 3.61
N ILE A 61 -13.07 -4.31 4.06
CA ILE A 61 -12.62 -3.20 3.21
C ILE A 61 -11.65 -3.69 2.13
N LEU A 62 -10.69 -4.55 2.49
CA LEU A 62 -9.72 -5.11 1.54
C LEU A 62 -10.42 -5.93 0.45
N ASP A 63 -11.34 -6.82 0.82
CA ASP A 63 -12.08 -7.66 -0.14
C ASP A 63 -12.96 -6.82 -1.08
N TRP A 64 -13.67 -5.82 -0.53
CA TRP A 64 -14.43 -4.88 -1.34
C TRP A 64 -13.52 -4.06 -2.27
N HIS A 65 -12.32 -3.67 -1.83
CA HIS A 65 -11.37 -2.90 -2.63
C HIS A 65 -10.93 -3.68 -3.88
N HIS A 66 -10.67 -4.98 -3.74
CA HIS A 66 -10.29 -5.84 -4.86
C HIS A 66 -11.36 -5.96 -5.95
N THR A 67 -12.63 -5.77 -5.59
CA THR A 67 -13.77 -5.92 -6.53
C THR A 67 -14.29 -4.61 -7.11
N ASN A 68 -13.96 -3.46 -6.51
CA ASN A 68 -14.51 -2.15 -6.91
C ASN A 68 -13.42 -1.18 -7.39
N LEU A 69 -12.57 -0.70 -6.48
CA LEU A 69 -11.67 0.42 -6.74
C LEU A 69 -10.57 0.07 -7.75
N ARG A 70 -9.93 -1.11 -7.60
CA ARG A 70 -8.87 -1.53 -8.53
C ARG A 70 -9.39 -1.71 -9.95
N ARG A 71 -10.60 -2.26 -10.09
CA ARG A 71 -11.19 -2.55 -11.41
C ARG A 71 -11.56 -1.25 -12.14
N GLY A 72 -12.20 -0.30 -11.46
CA GLY A 72 -12.53 1.00 -12.03
C GLY A 72 -11.29 1.75 -12.50
N ALA A 73 -10.33 1.95 -11.59
CA ALA A 73 -9.09 2.68 -11.89
C ALA A 73 -8.26 2.03 -13.01
N ALA A 74 -8.01 0.71 -12.94
CA ALA A 74 -7.20 0.03 -13.95
C ALA A 74 -7.85 0.08 -15.34
N THR A 75 -9.17 -0.11 -15.42
CA THR A 75 -9.91 -0.04 -16.69
C THR A 75 -9.85 1.36 -17.29
N PHE A 76 -9.98 2.40 -16.46
CA PHE A 76 -9.88 3.78 -16.92
C PHE A 76 -8.47 4.08 -17.47
N ILE A 77 -7.42 3.79 -16.71
CA ILE A 77 -6.02 4.06 -17.11
C ILE A 77 -5.65 3.28 -18.38
N LEU A 78 -6.08 2.02 -18.48
CA LEU A 78 -5.86 1.20 -19.65
C LEU A 78 -6.46 1.84 -20.90
N ASN A 79 -7.72 2.28 -20.85
CA ASN A 79 -8.43 2.79 -22.02
C ASN A 79 -8.09 4.26 -22.36
N THR A 80 -7.61 5.06 -21.41
CA THR A 80 -7.35 6.49 -21.63
C THR A 80 -5.87 6.82 -21.87
N VAL A 81 -4.95 6.03 -21.31
CA VAL A 81 -3.51 6.32 -21.36
C VAL A 81 -2.74 5.19 -22.01
N LEU A 82 -2.80 3.98 -21.44
CA LEU A 82 -1.88 2.90 -21.84
C LEU A 82 -2.19 2.37 -23.24
N ALA A 83 -3.45 2.03 -23.54
CA ALA A 83 -3.81 1.49 -24.85
C ALA A 83 -3.54 2.49 -25.99
N PRO A 84 -3.95 3.78 -25.91
CA PRO A 84 -3.59 4.77 -26.92
C PRO A 84 -2.08 4.95 -27.08
N SER A 85 -1.32 4.99 -25.98
CA SER A 85 0.14 5.17 -26.03
C SER A 85 0.88 3.99 -26.66
N LEU A 86 0.28 2.80 -26.61
CA LEU A 86 0.82 1.57 -27.21
C LEU A 86 0.24 1.29 -28.61
N GLY A 87 -0.61 2.18 -29.16
CA GLY A 87 -1.31 1.95 -30.43
C GLY A 87 -2.31 0.80 -30.39
N LEU A 88 -2.76 0.41 -29.19
CA LEU A 88 -3.76 -0.62 -28.98
C LEU A 88 -5.18 -0.03 -29.03
N PRO A 89 -6.20 -0.84 -29.37
CA PRO A 89 -7.58 -0.40 -29.33
C PRO A 89 -7.99 0.06 -27.92
N SER A 90 -8.64 1.21 -27.83
CA SER A 90 -9.29 1.70 -26.59
C SER A 90 -10.79 1.87 -26.81
N SER A 91 -11.57 1.79 -25.72
CA SER A 91 -13.01 2.11 -25.71
C SER A 91 -13.28 3.32 -24.81
N PRO A 92 -13.71 4.46 -25.39
CA PRO A 92 -14.18 5.62 -24.62
C PRO A 92 -15.38 5.29 -23.72
N GLU A 93 -16.27 4.40 -24.16
CA GLU A 93 -17.43 3.96 -23.39
C GLU A 93 -16.99 3.16 -22.16
N ALA A 94 -16.03 2.24 -22.32
CA ALA A 94 -15.47 1.49 -21.20
C ALA A 94 -14.76 2.41 -20.19
N ALA A 95 -14.05 3.44 -20.67
CA ALA A 95 -13.45 4.45 -19.81
C ALA A 95 -14.52 5.21 -19.00
N LYS A 96 -15.60 5.65 -19.64
CA LYS A 96 -16.70 6.38 -18.98
C LYS A 96 -17.43 5.52 -17.93
N GLU A 97 -17.69 4.25 -18.22
CA GLU A 97 -18.28 3.35 -17.23
C GLU A 97 -17.32 3.05 -16.08
N ALA A 98 -16.02 2.90 -16.37
CA ALA A 98 -15.00 2.73 -15.34
C ALA A 98 -14.89 3.95 -14.43
N GLU A 99 -14.99 5.16 -14.99
CA GLU A 99 -15.04 6.42 -14.23
C GLU A 99 -16.26 6.47 -13.28
N LYS A 100 -17.45 6.04 -13.73
CA LYS A 100 -18.63 5.97 -12.85
C LYS A 100 -18.45 4.99 -11.70
N VAL A 101 -17.92 3.79 -11.98
CA VAL A 101 -17.62 2.78 -10.94
C VAL A 101 -16.62 3.36 -9.95
N GLN A 102 -15.62 4.09 -10.43
CA GLN A 102 -14.63 4.75 -9.59
C GLN A 102 -15.26 5.80 -8.66
N PHE A 103 -16.05 6.74 -9.20
CA PHE A 103 -16.72 7.76 -8.39
C PHE A 103 -17.65 7.16 -7.34
N ARG A 104 -18.41 6.11 -7.71
CA ARG A 104 -19.25 5.38 -6.76
C ARG A 104 -18.42 4.74 -5.64
N SER A 105 -17.26 4.19 -5.99
CA SER A 105 -16.34 3.58 -5.03
C SER A 105 -15.80 4.62 -4.05
N LEU A 106 -15.35 5.78 -4.55
CA LEU A 106 -14.88 6.89 -3.71
C LEU A 106 -15.98 7.39 -2.77
N GLY A 107 -17.21 7.56 -3.25
CA GLY A 107 -18.34 7.96 -2.41
C GLY A 107 -18.68 6.92 -1.32
N MET A 108 -18.47 5.62 -1.60
CA MET A 108 -18.66 4.56 -0.60
C MET A 108 -17.57 4.61 0.49
N ILE A 109 -16.32 4.87 0.11
CA ILE A 109 -15.22 5.06 1.08
C ILE A 109 -15.54 6.25 1.99
N GLU A 110 -15.95 7.38 1.42
CA GLU A 110 -16.27 8.61 2.15
C GLU A 110 -17.45 8.42 3.12
N SER A 111 -18.53 7.77 2.66
CA SER A 111 -19.76 7.65 3.44
C SER A 111 -19.76 6.50 4.46
N MET A 112 -19.11 5.38 4.16
CA MET A 112 -19.18 4.19 5.00
C MET A 112 -17.96 3.98 5.88
N TRP A 113 -16.77 4.34 5.39
CA TRP A 113 -15.51 3.92 6.00
C TRP A 113 -14.69 5.05 6.56
N LEU A 114 -14.83 6.26 6.01
CA LEU A 114 -14.40 7.48 6.69
C LEU A 114 -15.49 7.92 7.66
N LYS A 115 -15.08 8.28 8.89
CA LYS A 115 -16.00 8.70 9.95
C LYS A 115 -15.63 10.10 10.44
N GLY A 116 -16.42 11.10 10.03
CA GLY A 116 -16.20 12.49 10.44
C GLY A 116 -14.79 12.97 10.10
N GLU A 117 -14.10 13.60 11.05
CA GLU A 117 -12.73 14.12 10.90
C GLU A 117 -11.63 13.08 11.19
N ALA A 118 -11.95 11.79 11.15
CA ALA A 118 -10.98 10.73 11.42
C ALA A 118 -9.82 10.75 10.40
N LYS A 119 -8.61 10.55 10.91
CA LYS A 119 -7.38 10.51 10.09
C LYS A 119 -7.21 9.23 9.28
N PHE A 120 -7.81 8.13 9.72
CA PHE A 120 -7.69 6.81 9.11
C PHE A 120 -9.05 6.11 9.01
N LEU A 121 -9.13 5.08 8.17
CA LEU A 121 -10.34 4.30 7.96
C LEU A 121 -10.91 3.75 9.27
N LEU A 122 -12.24 3.60 9.28
CA LEU A 122 -13.07 3.15 10.40
C LEU A 122 -13.07 4.06 11.64
N GLY A 123 -12.37 5.20 11.59
CA GLY A 123 -12.13 6.04 12.76
C GLY A 123 -10.91 5.62 13.58
N ASN A 124 -10.02 4.80 13.00
CA ASN A 124 -8.88 4.26 13.73
C ASN A 124 -7.88 5.38 14.09
N PRO A 125 -7.22 5.29 15.27
CA PRO A 125 -6.20 6.27 15.67
C PRO A 125 -4.85 6.07 14.98
N GLN A 126 -4.64 4.92 14.33
CA GLN A 126 -3.41 4.54 13.65
C GLN A 126 -3.71 4.05 12.22
N LEU A 127 -2.75 4.26 11.32
CA LEU A 127 -2.78 3.74 9.96
C LEU A 127 -2.76 2.21 9.95
N SER A 128 -3.55 1.63 9.06
CA SER A 128 -3.69 0.18 8.88
C SER A 128 -3.39 -0.26 7.44
N ILE A 129 -3.35 -1.57 7.21
CA ILE A 129 -3.19 -2.13 5.86
C ILE A 129 -4.31 -1.67 4.89
N ALA A 130 -5.52 -1.43 5.39
CA ALA A 130 -6.62 -1.00 4.55
C ALA A 130 -6.38 0.42 4.00
N ASP A 131 -5.80 1.32 4.82
CA ASP A 131 -5.44 2.67 4.42
C ASP A 131 -4.41 2.65 3.28
N LEU A 132 -3.38 1.79 3.40
CA LEU A 132 -2.36 1.60 2.36
C LEU A 132 -2.94 1.02 1.06
N SER A 133 -3.82 0.04 1.18
CA SER A 133 -4.46 -0.60 0.02
C SER A 133 -5.28 0.40 -0.79
N LEU A 134 -6.03 1.29 -0.14
CA LEU A 134 -6.79 2.34 -0.83
C LEU A 134 -5.88 3.35 -1.56
N LEU A 135 -4.74 3.72 -0.98
CA LEU A 135 -3.77 4.62 -1.63
C LEU A 135 -3.26 4.04 -2.95
N SER A 136 -2.93 2.74 -2.97
CA SER A 136 -2.40 2.07 -4.16
C SER A 136 -3.34 2.08 -5.37
N GLY A 137 -4.66 2.10 -5.13
CA GLY A 137 -5.68 2.19 -6.18
C GLY A 137 -6.14 3.62 -6.50
N GLY A 138 -6.13 4.53 -5.53
CA GLY A 138 -6.66 5.88 -5.66
C GLY A 138 -5.69 6.91 -6.27
N GLU A 139 -4.41 6.88 -5.89
CA GLU A 139 -3.45 7.92 -6.29
C GLU A 139 -3.07 7.89 -7.77
N GLN A 140 -3.10 6.70 -8.40
CA GLN A 140 -2.81 6.53 -9.83
C GLN A 140 -3.79 7.34 -10.70
N HIS A 141 -4.99 7.63 -10.19
CA HIS A 141 -6.06 8.30 -10.93
C HIS A 141 -5.99 9.83 -10.87
N LEU A 142 -5.70 10.42 -9.70
CA LEU A 142 -5.77 11.88 -9.52
C LEU A 142 -4.74 12.62 -10.39
N LYS A 143 -3.53 12.05 -10.51
CA LYS A 143 -2.44 12.61 -11.34
C LYS A 143 -2.67 12.44 -12.84
N ILE A 144 -3.40 11.40 -13.25
CA ILE A 144 -3.71 11.15 -14.67
C ILE A 144 -4.89 11.99 -15.15
N ILE A 145 -5.94 12.15 -14.33
CA ILE A 145 -7.09 13.00 -14.67
C ILE A 145 -6.70 14.47 -14.76
N THR A 146 -5.92 14.99 -13.80
CA THR A 146 -5.51 16.41 -13.83
C THR A 146 -4.66 16.74 -15.04
N ARG A 147 -3.80 15.80 -15.47
CA ARG A 147 -2.94 15.96 -16.65
C ARG A 147 -3.67 15.92 -18.01
N ASN A 148 -4.89 15.36 -18.06
CA ASN A 148 -5.71 15.33 -19.28
C ASN A 148 -6.75 16.48 -19.35
N ARG A 149 -6.77 17.39 -18.36
CA ARG A 149 -7.65 18.58 -18.35
C ARG A 149 -6.94 19.89 -18.71
N GLU A 150 -5.66 19.84 -19.05
CA GLU A 150 -4.87 20.94 -19.62
C GLU A 150 -4.59 20.67 -21.11
#